data_AF-A0A971YBN4-F1
#
_entry.id   AF-A0A971YBN4-F1
#
_cell.length_a   1.000
_cell.length_b   1.000
_cell.length_c   1.000
_cell.angle_alpha   90.00
_cell.angle_beta   90.00
_cell.angle_gamma   90.00
#
_symmetry.space_group_name_H-M   'P 1'
#
loop_
_entity.id
_entity.type
_entity.pdbx_description
1 polymer ?
#
loop_
_entity_poly.entity_id
_entity_poly.type
_entity_poly.pdbx_seq_one_letter_code
_entity_poly.pdbx_strand_id
1 'polypeptide(L)'
;MHELPGHYLGSLPVYASHLPWNLEYSLVLDTLGHYHLYSRDTEGTVRLIHSGSSGRVLAAFAVRNGFDVQELQRDLDSIDMDFAKNFQEFLAQRGL
;
A
#
# COMPACT_ATOMS: atom_id res chain seq x y z
N MET A 1 -0.74 -7.05 -21.70
CA MET A 1 -0.74 -6.28 -20.44
C MET A 1 -0.77 -7.27 -19.31
N HIS A 2 0.22 -7.24 -18.41
CA HIS A 2 0.18 -8.08 -17.20
C HIS A 2 -0.72 -7.41 -16.16
N GLU A 3 -1.67 -8.15 -15.63
CA GLU A 3 -2.56 -7.69 -14.56
C GLU A 3 -1.76 -7.48 -13.27
N LEU A 4 -2.12 -6.45 -12.50
CA LEU A 4 -1.54 -6.22 -11.17
C LEU A 4 -2.02 -7.33 -10.23
N PRO A 5 -1.13 -7.98 -9.47
CA PRO A 5 -1.52 -9.03 -8.54
C PRO A 5 -2.24 -8.43 -7.32
N GLY A 6 -3.31 -9.07 -6.88
CA GLY A 6 -4.01 -8.72 -5.63
C GLY A 6 -5.02 -7.59 -5.78
N HIS A 7 -5.29 -6.90 -4.67
CA HIS A 7 -6.25 -5.82 -4.60
C HIS A 7 -5.62 -4.54 -5.10
N TYR A 8 -6.26 -3.93 -6.10
CA TYR A 8 -5.88 -2.62 -6.62
C TYR A 8 -6.14 -1.56 -5.55
N LEU A 9 -5.11 -0.78 -5.20
CA LEU A 9 -5.16 0.27 -4.17
C LEU A 9 -5.16 1.68 -4.77
N GLY A 10 -5.32 1.82 -6.10
CA GLY A 10 -5.30 3.11 -6.75
C GLY A 10 -4.00 3.46 -7.48
N SER A 11 -3.99 4.68 -8.00
CA SER A 11 -2.88 5.31 -8.70
C SER A 11 -2.51 6.58 -7.94
N LEU A 12 -1.24 6.76 -7.57
CA LEU A 12 -0.83 7.99 -6.87
C LEU A 12 -0.94 9.19 -7.83
N PRO A 13 -1.79 10.21 -7.55
CA PRO A 13 -1.91 11.36 -8.44
C PRO A 13 -0.81 12.42 -8.25
N VAL A 14 0.05 12.33 -7.21
CA VAL A 14 1.02 13.41 -6.90
C VAL A 14 2.36 12.89 -6.33
N TYR A 15 3.45 13.25 -7.03
CA TYR A 15 4.84 13.50 -6.58
C TYR A 15 5.26 13.01 -5.18
N ALA A 16 5.34 11.70 -4.96
CA ALA A 16 6.38 11.18 -4.08
C ALA A 16 7.73 11.38 -4.81
N SER A 17 8.66 12.13 -4.22
CA SER A 17 9.87 12.69 -4.86
C SER A 17 10.89 11.68 -5.43
N HIS A 18 10.57 10.38 -5.44
CA HIS A 18 11.41 9.31 -5.99
C HIS A 18 10.65 8.28 -6.84
N LEU A 19 9.36 8.50 -7.13
CA LEU A 19 8.54 7.55 -7.87
C LEU A 19 8.21 8.10 -9.26
N PRO A 20 8.73 7.48 -10.35
CA PRO A 20 8.45 7.92 -11.69
C PRO A 20 6.98 7.61 -12.04
N TRP A 21 6.11 8.59 -11.77
CA TRP A 21 4.79 8.93 -12.33
C TRP A 21 3.91 7.82 -12.96
N ASN A 22 2.64 7.82 -12.52
CA ASN A 22 1.56 6.89 -12.87
C ASN A 22 1.85 5.44 -12.48
N LEU A 23 2.43 5.26 -11.29
CA LEU A 23 2.52 3.95 -10.68
C LEU A 23 1.14 3.60 -10.10
N GLU A 24 0.52 2.60 -10.68
CA GLU A 24 -0.59 1.90 -10.05
C GLU A 24 -0.02 0.98 -8.98
N TYR A 25 -0.71 0.85 -7.85
CA TYR A 25 -0.27 0.00 -6.76
C TYR A 25 -1.32 -1.04 -6.43
N SER A 26 -0.84 -2.20 -5.99
CA SER A 26 -1.71 -3.26 -5.50
C SER A 26 -1.10 -3.95 -4.29
N LEU A 27 -1.96 -4.53 -3.48
CA LEU A 27 -1.58 -5.26 -2.27
C LEU A 27 -2.10 -6.69 -2.36
N VAL A 28 -1.21 -7.63 -2.10
CA VAL A 28 -1.58 -9.02 -1.80
C VAL A 28 -1.40 -9.21 -0.31
N LEU A 29 -2.43 -9.74 0.36
CA LEU A 29 -2.37 -10.23 1.73
C LEU A 29 -2.43 -11.76 1.69
N ASP A 30 -1.48 -12.42 2.37
CA ASP A 30 -1.50 -13.86 2.54
C ASP A 30 -2.32 -14.28 3.77
N THR A 31 -2.57 -15.57 3.91
CA THR A 31 -3.36 -16.12 5.02
C THR A 31 -2.67 -16.04 6.38
N LEU A 32 -1.39 -15.64 6.42
CA LEU A 32 -0.60 -15.42 7.63
C LEU A 32 -0.57 -13.93 8.03
N GLY A 33 -1.24 -13.06 7.27
CA GLY A 33 -1.24 -11.61 7.50
C GLY A 33 0.01 -10.90 6.97
N HIS A 34 0.83 -11.57 6.16
CA HIS A 34 1.90 -10.90 5.44
C HIS A 34 1.34 -10.19 4.21
N TYR A 35 1.98 -9.07 3.86
CA TYR A 35 1.62 -8.31 2.68
C TYR A 35 2.77 -8.18 1.71
N HIS A 36 2.39 -8.06 0.44
CA HIS A 36 3.26 -7.68 -0.67
C HIS A 36 2.63 -6.51 -1.40
N LEU A 37 3.33 -5.37 -1.40
CA LEU A 37 2.95 -4.16 -2.10
C LEU A 37 3.69 -4.12 -3.45
N TYR A 38 2.93 -4.11 -4.52
CA TYR A 38 3.42 -4.05 -5.88
C TYR A 38 3.16 -2.68 -6.50
N SER A 39 4.01 -2.30 -7.45
CA SER A 39 3.79 -1.16 -8.34
C SER A 39 3.82 -1.62 -9.78
N ARG A 40 3.01 -1.03 -10.65
CA ARG A 40 3.10 -1.18 -12.11
C ARG A 40 3.46 0.15 -12.73
N ASP A 41 4.50 0.17 -13.56
CA ASP A 41 4.85 1.34 -14.37
C ASP A 41 4.03 1.45 -15.65
N THR A 42 4.20 2.57 -16.35
CA THR A 42 3.48 2.88 -17.59
C THR A 42 3.78 1.93 -18.73
N GLU A 43 4.90 1.19 -18.66
CA GLU A 43 5.26 0.14 -19.62
C GLU A 43 4.64 -1.22 -19.23
N GLY A 44 3.96 -1.29 -18.09
CA GLY A 44 3.31 -2.49 -17.58
C GLY A 44 4.23 -3.41 -16.80
N THR A 45 5.43 -2.95 -16.41
CA THR A 45 6.36 -3.72 -15.58
C THR A 45 5.89 -3.71 -14.14
N VAL A 46 5.64 -4.89 -13.59
CA VAL A 46 5.27 -5.07 -12.18
C VAL A 46 6.51 -5.28 -11.33
N ARG A 47 6.61 -4.56 -10.21
CA ARG A 47 7.73 -4.67 -9.26
C ARG A 47 7.19 -4.79 -7.84
N LEU A 48 7.80 -5.67 -7.04
CA LEU A 48 7.59 -5.69 -5.60
C LEU A 48 8.34 -4.51 -4.99
N ILE A 49 7.62 -3.58 -4.36
CA ILE A 49 8.22 -2.37 -3.77
C ILE A 49 8.38 -2.47 -2.26
N HIS A 50 7.54 -3.25 -1.60
CA HIS A 50 7.63 -3.47 -0.17
C HIS A 50 6.91 -4.76 0.23
N SER A 51 7.37 -5.38 1.31
CA SER A 51 6.67 -6.49 1.95
C SER A 51 6.86 -6.43 3.46
N GLY A 52 5.95 -7.05 4.19
CA GLY A 52 6.01 -7.08 5.65
C GLY A 52 4.94 -7.98 6.24
N SER A 53 4.87 -8.01 7.56
CA SER A 53 4.01 -8.93 8.31
C SER A 53 2.88 -8.28 9.10
N SER A 54 2.65 -6.97 8.91
CA SER A 54 1.55 -6.27 9.59
C SER A 54 1.22 -4.91 8.97
N GLY A 55 0.00 -4.44 9.24
CA GLY A 55 -0.48 -3.11 8.88
C GLY A 55 0.38 -1.99 9.47
N ARG A 56 0.99 -2.18 10.64
CA ARG A 56 1.90 -1.19 11.25
C ARG A 56 3.14 -0.95 10.40
N VAL A 57 3.73 -2.02 9.85
CA VAL A 57 4.91 -1.92 8.97
C VAL A 57 4.53 -1.22 7.66
N LEU A 58 3.35 -1.51 7.11
CA LEU A 58 2.84 -0.83 5.93
C LEU A 58 2.57 0.65 6.21
N ALA A 59 1.96 1.01 7.33
CA ALA A 59 1.70 2.39 7.72
C ALA A 59 3.00 3.18 7.89
N ALA A 60 4.02 2.58 8.52
CA ALA A 60 5.35 3.18 8.63
C ALA A 60 5.97 3.47 7.25
N PHE A 61 5.85 2.53 6.32
CA PHE A 61 6.30 2.69 4.94
C PHE A 61 5.51 3.79 4.22
N ALA A 62 4.18 3.76 4.30
CA ALA A 62 3.28 4.70 3.65
C ALA A 62 3.56 6.15 4.09
N VAL A 63 3.64 6.41 5.39
CA VAL A 63 3.98 7.72 5.95
C VAL A 63 5.37 8.17 5.50
N ARG A 64 6.38 7.30 5.57
CA ARG A 64 7.75 7.64 5.19
C ARG A 64 7.88 8.03 3.72
N ASN A 65 7.05 7.44 2.85
CA ASN A 65 7.11 7.63 1.41
C ASN A 65 6.01 8.57 0.87
N GLY A 66 5.23 9.20 1.75
CA GLY A 66 4.24 10.22 1.36
C GLY A 66 2.99 9.66 0.66
N PHE A 67 2.60 8.42 0.95
CA PHE A 67 1.34 7.86 0.45
C PHE A 67 0.15 8.55 1.13
N ASP A 68 -1.00 8.59 0.44
CA ASP A 68 -2.26 8.97 1.07
C ASP A 68 -2.71 7.85 2.03
N VAL A 69 -2.38 8.02 3.31
CA VAL A 69 -2.69 7.04 4.36
C VAL A 69 -4.18 6.93 4.63
N GLN A 70 -5.00 7.93 4.29
CA GLN A 70 -6.45 7.91 4.49
C GLN A 70 -7.14 7.11 3.39
N GLU A 71 -6.67 7.26 2.14
CA GLU A 71 -7.10 6.42 1.02
C GLU A 71 -6.71 4.96 1.25
N LEU A 72 -5.43 4.72 1.60
CA LEU A 72 -4.94 3.38 1.93
C LEU A 72 -5.75 2.74 3.07
N GLN A 73 -6.07 3.48 4.14
CA GLN A 73 -6.87 2.94 5.24
C GLN A 73 -8.24 2.45 4.76
N ARG A 74 -8.95 3.24 3.92
CA ARG A 74 -10.27 2.85 3.40
C ARG A 74 -10.20 1.59 2.55
N ASP A 75 -9.17 1.47 1.71
CA ASP A 75 -8.99 0.28 0.88
C ASP A 75 -8.66 -0.93 1.74
N LEU A 76 -7.77 -0.78 2.73
CA LEU A 76 -7.41 -1.85 3.66
C LEU A 76 -8.60 -2.35 4.47
N ASP A 77 -9.49 -1.44 4.92
CA ASP A 77 -10.72 -1.80 5.64
C ASP A 77 -11.62 -2.74 4.81
N SER A 78 -11.56 -2.65 3.48
CA SER A 78 -12.31 -3.52 2.58
C SER A 78 -11.63 -4.88 2.31
N ILE A 79 -10.31 -4.98 2.55
CA ILE A 79 -9.52 -6.18 2.25
C ILE A 79 -9.42 -7.06 3.50
N ASP A 80 -8.94 -6.50 4.61
CA ASP A 80 -8.76 -7.21 5.88
C ASP A 80 -8.85 -6.24 7.06
N MET A 81 -9.90 -6.40 7.88
CA MET A 81 -10.20 -5.48 8.98
C MET A 81 -9.15 -5.50 10.10
N ASP A 82 -8.55 -6.64 10.40
CA ASP A 82 -7.55 -6.74 11.48
C ASP A 82 -6.22 -6.11 11.03
N PHE A 83 -5.85 -6.30 9.77
CA PHE A 83 -4.72 -5.63 9.15
C PHE A 83 -4.92 -4.11 9.08
N ALA A 84 -6.12 -3.67 8.67
CA ALA A 84 -6.50 -2.26 8.62
C ALA A 84 -6.47 -1.61 10.01
N LYS A 85 -6.97 -2.31 11.04
CA LYS A 85 -6.88 -1.83 12.43
C LYS A 85 -5.43 -1.63 12.89
N ASN A 86 -4.55 -2.58 12.57
CA ASN A 86 -3.11 -2.45 12.87
C ASN A 86 -2.48 -1.23 12.17
N PHE A 87 -2.89 -0.96 10.93
CA PHE A 87 -2.48 0.22 10.18
C PHE A 87 -2.97 1.51 10.86
N GLN A 88 -4.25 1.59 11.20
CA GLN A 88 -4.87 2.74 11.86
C GLN A 88 -4.26 3.03 13.25
N GLU A 89 -4.02 2.00 14.06
CA GLU A 89 -3.41 2.14 15.39
C GLU A 89 -2.04 2.83 15.32
N PHE A 90 -1.25 2.52 14.29
CA PHE A 90 0.04 3.17 14.07
C PHE A 90 -0.10 4.65 13.72
N LEU A 91 -1.07 5.01 12.89
CA LEU A 91 -1.34 6.40 12.53
C LEU A 91 -1.81 7.21 13.74
N ALA A 92 -2.76 6.65 14.52
CA ALA A 92 -3.28 7.27 15.73
C ALA A 92 -2.19 7.55 16.77
N GLN A 93 -1.22 6.64 16.94
CA GLN A 93 -0.06 6.86 17.84
C GLN A 93 0.84 8.02 17.40
N ARG A 94 0.80 8.41 16.13
CA ARG A 94 1.57 9.51 15.55
C ARG A 94 0.78 10.80 15.39
N GLY A 95 -0.51 10.80 15.73
CA GLY A 95 -1.41 11.94 15.51
C GLY A 95 -1.66 12.22 14.03
N LEU A 96 -1.66 11.16 13.20
CA LEU A 96 -1.89 11.20 11.75
C LEU A 96 -3.26 10.60 11.39
#